data_AF-A0A2E0Z8A8-F1
#
_entry.id   AF-A0A2E0Z8A8-F1
#
_cell.length_a   1.000
_cell.length_b   1.000
_cell.length_c   1.000
_cell.angle_alpha   90.00
_cell.angle_beta   90.00
_cell.angle_gamma   90.00
#
_symmetry.space_group_name_H-M   'P 1'
#
loop_
_entity.id
_entity.type
_entity.pdbx_description
1 polymer ?
#
loop_
_entity_poly.entity_id
_entity_poly.type
_entity_poly.pdbx_seq_one_letter_code
_entity_poly.pdbx_strand_id
1 'polypeptide(L)' 'MKRWQTTVLLVFLLLILFSCGMKFYRELEPDFDAIEYLESKGYRAVRITGNLPDGVGCDPEDAYRFTFDAIPVGGA' A
#
# COMPACT_ATOMS: atom_id res chain seq x y z
N MET A 1 11.46 26.16 -27.26
CA MET A 1 11.12 26.27 -25.82
C MET A 1 12.34 26.81 -25.07
N LYS A 2 12.17 27.80 -24.18
CA LYS A 2 13.28 28.34 -23.39
C LYS A 2 13.69 27.30 -22.34
N ARG A 3 15.00 27.10 -22.11
CA ARG A 3 15.54 26.10 -21.15
C ARG A 3 14.87 26.14 -19.77
N TRP A 4 14.48 27.32 -19.31
CA TRP A 4 13.78 27.52 -18.05
C TRP A 4 12.38 26.86 -18.00
N GLN A 5 11.63 26.87 -19.10
CA GLN A 5 10.32 26.22 -19.16
C GLN A 5 10.44 24.70 -19.01
N THR A 6 11.50 24.11 -19.55
CA THR A 6 11.78 22.67 -19.46
C THR A 6 12.12 22.26 -18.03
N THR A 7 12.91 23.07 -17.32
CA THR A 7 13.24 22.83 -15.90
C THR A 7 12.01 22.92 -15.02
N VAL A 8 11.15 23.92 -15.23
CA VAL A 8 9.90 24.07 -14.47
C VAL A 8 8.97 22.88 -14.70
N LEU A 9 8.83 22.41 -15.94
CA LEU A 9 8.03 21.22 -16.28
C LEU A 9 8.54 19.96 -15.58
N LEU A 10 9.86 19.73 -15.56
CA LEU A 10 10.46 18.56 -14.90
C LEU A 10 10.25 18.56 -13.39
N VAL A 11 10.41 19.72 -12.75
CA VAL A 11 10.17 19.86 -11.31
C VAL A 11 8.69 19.59 -11.00
N PHE A 12 7.78 20.12 -11.82
CA PHE A 12 6.35 19.90 -11.63
C PHE A 12 5.96 18.43 -11.82
N LEU A 13 6.53 17.75 -12.83
CA LEU A 13 6.33 16.32 -13.05
C LEU A 13 6.83 15.49 -11.86
N LEU A 14 8.00 15.84 -11.32
CA LEU A 14 8.56 15.19 -10.12
C LEU A 14 7.65 15.36 -8.91
N LEU A 15 7.11 16.55 -8.68
CA LEU A 15 6.17 16.80 -7.58
C LEU A 15 4.87 16.00 -7.73
N ILE A 16 4.34 15.90 -8.95
CA ILE A 16 3.16 15.07 -9.23
C ILE A 16 3.46 13.59 -8.96
N LEU A 17 4.58 13.08 -9.46
CA LEU A 17 4.98 11.68 -9.22
C LEU A 17 5.19 11.40 -7.74
N PHE A 18 5.86 12.31 -7.02
CA PHE A 18 6.12 12.17 -5.59
C PHE A 18 4.83 12.18 -4.77
N SER A 19 3.92 13.14 -5.03
CA SER A 19 2.63 13.20 -4.33
C SER A 19 1.75 11.98 -4.61
N CYS A 20 1.74 11.49 -5.85
CA CYS A 20 1.03 10.27 -6.21
C CYS A 20 1.61 9.06 -5.47
N GLY A 21 2.95 8.91 -5.46
CA GLY A 21 3.64 7.86 -4.74
C GLY A 21 3.37 7.88 -3.23
N MET A 22 3.38 9.06 -2.61
CA MET A 22 3.04 9.22 -1.19
C MET A 22 1.61 8.81 -0.87
N LYS A 23 0.65 9.15 -1.74
CA LYS A 23 -0.75 8.76 -1.56
C LYS A 23 -0.92 7.24 -1.66
N PHE A 24 -0.32 6.63 -2.69
CA PHE A 24 -0.31 5.17 -2.84
C PHE A 24 0.36 4.48 -1.66
N TYR A 25 1.47 5.01 -1.16
CA TYR A 25 2.15 4.45 -0.01
C TYR A 25 1.26 4.40 1.23
N ARG A 26 0.55 5.50 1.54
CA ARG A 26 -0.41 5.51 2.67
C ARG A 26 -1.58 4.55 2.49
N GLU A 27 -2.06 4.38 1.26
CA GLU A 27 -3.13 3.41 0.99
C GLU A 27 -2.64 1.96 1.13
N LEU A 28 -1.35 1.70 0.91
CA LEU A 28 -0.73 0.37 0.98
C LEU A 28 -0.14 0.03 2.36
N GLU A 29 0.10 1.02 3.22
CA GLU A 29 0.60 0.86 4.59
C GLU A 29 -0.13 -0.26 5.38
N PRO A 30 -1.48 -0.30 5.44
CA PRO A 30 -2.18 -1.38 6.13
C PRO A 30 -1.98 -2.77 5.48
N ASP A 31 -1.80 -2.83 4.16
CA ASP A 31 -1.54 -4.09 3.46
C ASP A 31 -0.13 -4.61 3.80
N PHE A 32 0.86 -3.72 3.93
CA PHE A 32 2.21 -4.09 4.35
C PHE A 32 2.25 -4.61 5.79
N ASP A 33 1.56 -3.95 6.71
CA ASP A 33 1.45 -4.39 8.11
C ASP A 33 0.77 -5.77 8.21
N ALA A 34 -0.29 -5.99 7.43
CA ALA A 34 -0.97 -7.27 7.36
C ALA A 34 -0.07 -8.38 6.80
N ILE A 35 0.72 -8.08 5.75
CA ILE A 35 1.70 -9.02 5.19
C ILE A 35 2.77 -9.36 6.21
N GLU A 36 3.38 -8.38 6.88
CA GLU A 36 4.42 -8.62 7.89
C GLU A 36 3.90 -9.48 9.05
N TYR A 37 2.69 -9.17 9.53
CA TYR A 37 2.04 -9.99 10.55
C TYR A 37 1.88 -11.44 10.09
N LEU A 38 1.40 -11.68 8.87
CA LEU A 38 1.19 -13.03 8.34
C LEU A 38 2.52 -13.76 8.08
N GLU A 39 3.55 -13.07 7.60
CA GLU A 39 4.89 -13.65 7.49
C GLU A 39 5.45 -14.09 8.86
N SER A 40 5.20 -13.31 9.92
CA SER A 40 5.55 -13.69 11.29
C SER A 40 4.82 -14.96 11.79
N LYS A 41 3.68 -15.31 11.17
CA LYS A 41 2.90 -16.53 11.48
C LYS A 41 3.31 -17.75 10.65
N GLY A 42 4.33 -17.64 9.80
CA GLY A 42 4.84 -18.76 9.02
C GLY A 42 4.19 -18.91 7.64
N TYR A 43 3.65 -17.82 7.09
CA TYR A 43 3.30 -17.72 5.67
C TYR A 43 4.48 -17.15 4.88
N ARG A 44 4.72 -17.64 3.67
CA ARG A 44 5.92 -17.28 2.87
C ARG A 44 5.64 -16.36 1.69
N ALA A 45 4.38 -16.31 1.27
CA ALA A 45 3.87 -15.40 0.27
C ALA A 45 2.42 -15.12 0.64
N VAL A 46 2.08 -13.85 0.82
CA VAL A 46 0.75 -13.39 1.21
C VAL A 46 0.29 -12.40 0.15
N ARG A 47 -0.88 -12.65 -0.42
CA ARG A 47 -1.53 -11.75 -1.35
C ARG A 47 -2.87 -11.33 -0.75
N ILE A 48 -3.02 -10.05 -0.45
CA ILE A 48 -4.30 -9.49 -0.05
C ILE A 48 -5.24 -9.48 -1.27
N THR A 49 -6.40 -10.12 -1.15
CA THR A 49 -7.39 -10.28 -2.23
C THR A 49 -8.60 -9.37 -2.05
N GLY A 50 -8.77 -8.77 -0.87
CA GLY A 50 -9.77 -7.76 -0.62
C GLY A 50 -9.62 -7.12 0.75
N ASN A 51 -9.88 -5.80 0.79
CA ASN A 51 -9.97 -5.01 2.01
C ASN A 51 -11.44 -4.70 2.25
N LEU A 52 -11.98 -5.19 3.36
CA LEU A 52 -13.27 -4.79 3.85
C LEU A 52 -13.03 -4.08 5.18
N PRO A 53 -13.10 -2.74 5.23
CA PRO A 53 -13.12 -2.06 6.52
C PRO A 53 -14.35 -2.57 7.28
N ASP A 54 -14.16 -3.13 8.46
CA ASP A 54 -15.25 -3.46 9.37
C ASP A 54 -15.48 -2.17 10.21
N GLY A 55 -16.17 -1.20 9.61
CA GLY A 55 -16.30 0.15 10.16
C GLY A 55 -16.66 1.21 9.11
N VAL A 56 -16.82 2.47 9.53
CA VAL A 56 -17.18 3.59 8.62
C VAL A 56 -15.94 4.16 7.92
N GLY A 57 -14.73 3.70 8.28
CA GLY A 57 -13.45 4.13 7.70
C GLY A 57 -13.00 5.49 8.21
N CYS A 58 -13.56 5.94 9.33
CA CYS A 58 -13.36 7.27 9.91
C CYS A 58 -12.89 7.22 11.37
N ASP A 59 -12.86 6.03 11.99
CA ASP A 59 -12.42 5.85 13.38
C ASP A 59 -11.06 5.12 13.40
N PRO A 60 -10.04 5.63 14.11
CA PRO A 60 -8.78 4.90 14.32
C PRO A 60 -8.95 3.55 15.05
N GLU A 61 -10.08 3.32 15.73
CA GLU A 61 -10.43 2.04 16.35
C GLU A 61 -11.19 1.09 15.39
N ASP A 62 -11.43 1.50 14.13
CA ASP A 62 -12.09 0.65 13.13
C ASP A 62 -11.24 -0.63 12.89
N ALA A 63 -11.88 -1.79 12.96
CA ALA A 63 -11.20 -3.06 12.74
C ALA A 63 -11.06 -3.34 11.24
N TYR A 64 -9.84 -3.54 10.76
CA TYR A 64 -9.62 -3.90 9.37
C TYR A 64 -9.69 -5.42 9.18
N ARG A 65 -10.59 -5.86 8.30
CA ARG A 65 -10.65 -7.25 7.84
C ARG A 65 -10.05 -7.38 6.45
N PHE A 66 -9.12 -8.30 6.33
CA PHE A 66 -8.43 -8.61 5.09
C PHE A 66 -8.73 -10.04 4.68
N THR A 67 -9.08 -10.24 3.42
CA THR A 67 -9.05 -11.58 2.80
C THR A 67 -7.70 -11.74 2.13
N PHE A 68 -7.05 -12.89 2.30
CA PHE A 68 -5.74 -13.12 1.71
C PHE A 68 -5.59 -14.57 1.20
N ASP A 69 -4.80 -14.71 0.14
CA ASP A 69 -4.25 -16.00 -0.30
C ASP A 69 -2.83 -16.12 0.26
N ALA A 70 -2.49 -17.28 0.83
CA ALA A 70 -1.14 -17.52 1.33
C ALA A 70 -0.59 -18.90 1.04
N ILE A 71 0.74 -18.97 0.85
CA ILE A 71 1.50 -20.23 0.78
C ILE A 71 2.16 -20.47 2.15
N PRO A 72 1.84 -21.57 2.85
CA PRO A 72 2.51 -21.90 4.11
C PRO A 72 3.98 -22.26 3.87
N VAL A 73 4.84 -21.98 4.85
CA VAL A 73 6.29 -22.29 4.78
C VAL A 73 6.58 -23.79 4.54
N GLY A 74 5.65 -24.68 4.90
CA GLY A 74 5.77 -26.13 4.71
C GLY A 74 5.42 -26.66 3.32
N GLY A 75 4.94 -25.82 2.39
CA GLY A 75 4.35 -26.30 1.13
C GLY A 75 2.95 -26.89 1.33
N ALA A 76 2.25 -27.14 0.21
CA ALA A 76 0.89 -27.68 0.18
C ALA A 76 0.83 -29.15 0.62
#